data_AF-A0A9P6W7V0-F1
#
_entry.id   AF-A0A9P6W7V0-F1
#
_cell.length_a   1.000
_cell.length_b   1.000
_cell.length_c   1.000
_cell.angle_alpha   90.00
_cell.angle_beta   90.00
_cell.angle_gamma   90.00
#
_symmetry.space_group_name_H-M   'P 1'
#
loop_
_entity.id
_entity.type
_entity.pdbx_description
1 polymer ?
#
loop_
_entity_poly.entity_id
_entity_poly.type
_entity_poly.pdbx_seq_one_letter_code
_entity_poly.pdbx_strand_id
1 'polypeptide(L)'
;MSALEVIAGVLMAVGPPLAYADQYVSICKKHDSRGFSTDVTGILIIANITRLFYWIGARFQTYLLVQSILMIVTQYGLLYVCVLYRPANWRATLPPRPGNFWQWASFGTFLEATAILIVGHAVLFLILHKVDLYVQVLGFVALGLEATLPIPQVIANYRAKSTAGFRHSVLASWAIGDAVKTIYFFVTPNNPLQFKLCGLFQLSIDLLLCGQTFLYRKETARDLAERAELRDQAGVAGTESLLPARPAPSPKAVEAAAESLLPRPLPPAARHYDEESEVDSRY
;
A
#
# COMPACT_ATOMS: atom_id res chain seq x y z
N MET A 1 25.06 -23.93 -2.70
CA MET A 1 23.82 -23.33 -2.17
C MET A 1 23.28 -24.26 -1.11
N SER A 2 23.00 -23.75 0.09
CA SER A 2 22.35 -24.55 1.12
C SER A 2 20.89 -24.82 0.73
N ALA A 3 20.28 -25.89 1.24
CA ALA A 3 18.86 -26.19 0.96
C ALA A 3 17.94 -25.02 1.36
N LEU A 4 18.31 -24.30 2.43
CA LEU A 4 17.59 -23.13 2.91
C LEU A 4 17.59 -21.97 1.89
N GLU A 5 18.71 -21.70 1.24
CA GLU A 5 18.82 -20.66 0.20
C GLU A 5 17.95 -20.98 -1.02
N VAL A 6 17.90 -22.25 -1.42
CA VAL A 6 17.06 -22.69 -2.55
C VAL A 6 15.59 -22.54 -2.20
N ILE A 7 15.18 -22.97 -1.00
CA ILE A 7 13.80 -22.83 -0.53
C ILE A 7 13.41 -21.35 -0.47
N ALA A 8 14.25 -20.50 0.11
CA ALA A 8 14.01 -19.05 0.15
C ALA A 8 13.91 -18.45 -1.27
N GLY A 9 14.82 -18.84 -2.17
CA GLY A 9 14.79 -18.47 -3.59
C GLY A 9 13.46 -18.79 -4.27
N VAL A 10 12.99 -20.02 -4.14
CA VAL A 10 11.73 -20.50 -4.73
C VAL A 10 10.54 -19.77 -4.11
N LEU A 11 10.51 -19.61 -2.78
CA LEU A 11 9.42 -18.91 -2.09
C LEU A 11 9.32 -17.45 -2.54
N MET A 12 10.45 -16.75 -2.68
CA MET A 12 10.43 -15.37 -3.22
C MET A 12 9.97 -15.32 -4.67
N ALA A 13 10.33 -16.32 -5.48
CA ALA A 13 9.94 -16.38 -6.88
C ALA A 13 8.43 -16.60 -7.07
N VAL A 14 7.84 -17.48 -6.26
CA VAL A 14 6.48 -17.99 -6.47
C VAL A 14 5.46 -17.34 -5.53
N GLY A 15 5.86 -16.93 -4.33
CA GLY A 15 4.96 -16.38 -3.30
C GLY A 15 4.13 -15.18 -3.77
N PRO A 16 4.75 -14.09 -4.25
CA PRO A 16 4.00 -12.92 -4.71
C PRO A 16 3.04 -13.22 -5.88
N PRO A 17 3.47 -13.92 -6.96
CA PRO A 17 2.53 -14.34 -8.01
C PRO A 17 1.35 -15.16 -7.51
N LEU A 18 1.55 -16.10 -6.58
CA LEU A 18 0.46 -16.91 -6.03
C LEU A 18 -0.54 -16.07 -5.25
N ALA A 19 -0.08 -15.12 -4.43
CA ALA A 19 -0.96 -14.23 -3.69
C ALA A 19 -1.91 -13.43 -4.61
N TYR A 20 -1.44 -13.04 -5.79
CA TYR A 20 -2.27 -12.39 -6.81
C TYR A 20 -3.13 -13.38 -7.61
N ALA A 21 -2.67 -14.62 -7.81
CA ALA A 21 -3.48 -15.68 -8.42
C ALA A 21 -4.71 -16.02 -7.56
N ASP A 22 -4.58 -16.01 -6.23
CA ASP A 22 -5.73 -16.16 -5.33
C ASP A 22 -6.77 -15.04 -5.55
N GLN A 23 -6.30 -13.81 -5.77
CA GLN A 23 -7.17 -12.68 -6.08
C GLN A 23 -7.86 -12.83 -7.44
N TYR A 24 -7.16 -13.35 -8.45
CA TYR A 24 -7.75 -13.70 -9.74
C TYR A 24 -8.91 -14.69 -9.55
N VAL A 25 -8.69 -15.76 -8.78
CA VAL A 25 -9.73 -16.78 -8.50
C VAL A 25 -10.91 -16.16 -7.75
N SER A 26 -10.65 -15.28 -6.78
CA SER A 26 -11.69 -14.55 -6.03
C SER A 26 -12.59 -13.70 -6.94
N ILE A 27 -12.00 -12.94 -7.88
CA ILE A 27 -12.75 -12.10 -8.83
C ILE A 27 -13.56 -12.97 -9.80
N CYS A 28 -12.96 -14.02 -10.35
CA CYS A 28 -13.65 -14.97 -11.22
C CYS A 28 -14.84 -15.63 -10.52
N LYS A 29 -14.71 -16.02 -9.25
CA LYS A 29 -15.83 -16.62 -8.49
C LYS A 29 -16.96 -15.62 -8.20
N LYS A 30 -16.62 -14.35 -7.99
CA LYS A 30 -17.59 -13.30 -7.65
C LYS A 30 -18.21 -12.64 -8.88
N HIS A 31 -17.62 -12.81 -10.07
CA HIS A 31 -17.95 -12.06 -11.28
C HIS A 31 -17.95 -10.55 -11.05
N ASP A 32 -17.07 -10.08 -10.16
CA ASP A 32 -17.03 -8.70 -9.72
C ASP A 32 -15.61 -8.32 -9.30
N SER A 33 -15.08 -7.29 -9.95
CA SER A 33 -13.74 -6.76 -9.67
C SER A 33 -13.75 -5.55 -8.71
N ARG A 34 -14.90 -5.18 -8.13
CA ARG A 34 -14.97 -4.09 -7.14
C ARG A 34 -14.01 -4.35 -5.98
N GLY A 35 -13.27 -3.30 -5.60
CA GLY A 35 -12.32 -3.34 -4.49
C GLY A 35 -10.90 -3.78 -4.85
N PHE A 36 -10.63 -4.23 -6.08
CA PHE A 36 -9.27 -4.43 -6.57
C PHE A 36 -8.85 -3.30 -7.52
N SER A 37 -7.65 -2.75 -7.31
CA SER A 37 -7.15 -1.63 -8.11
C SER A 37 -6.38 -2.12 -9.34
N THR A 38 -6.83 -1.73 -10.53
CA THR A 38 -6.08 -1.99 -11.77
C THR A 38 -4.74 -1.25 -11.79
N ASP A 39 -4.59 -0.14 -11.04
CA ASP A 39 -3.33 0.60 -10.96
C ASP A 39 -2.20 -0.27 -10.36
N VAL A 40 -2.53 -1.16 -9.42
CA VAL A 40 -1.57 -2.12 -8.85
C VAL A 40 -1.02 -3.05 -9.93
N THR A 41 -1.89 -3.56 -10.82
CA THR A 41 -1.44 -4.41 -11.94
C THR A 41 -0.51 -3.63 -12.88
N GLY A 42 -0.79 -2.34 -13.12
CA GLY A 42 0.05 -1.51 -13.99
C GLY A 42 1.41 -1.24 -13.42
N ILE A 43 1.48 -0.82 -12.16
CA ILE A 43 2.75 -0.58 -11.48
C ILE A 43 3.59 -1.86 -11.49
N LEU A 44 3.00 -3.02 -11.20
CA LEU A 44 3.72 -4.29 -11.18
C LEU A 44 4.14 -4.77 -12.57
N ILE A 45 3.31 -4.60 -13.61
CA ILE A 45 3.69 -4.93 -14.99
C ILE A 45 4.87 -4.06 -15.43
N ILE A 46 4.78 -2.74 -15.23
CA ILE A 46 5.84 -1.79 -15.58
C ILE A 46 7.12 -2.14 -14.83
N ALA A 47 7.05 -2.29 -13.50
CA ALA A 47 8.17 -2.64 -12.65
C ALA A 47 8.87 -3.93 -13.11
N ASN A 48 8.11 -4.99 -13.38
CA ASN A 48 8.67 -6.28 -13.75
C ASN A 48 9.21 -6.29 -15.18
N ILE A 49 8.59 -5.59 -16.15
CA ILE A 49 9.17 -5.39 -17.49
C ILE A 49 10.49 -4.64 -17.39
N THR A 50 10.53 -3.50 -16.68
CA THR A 50 11.77 -2.75 -16.43
C THR A 50 12.83 -3.63 -15.78
N ARG A 51 12.44 -4.52 -14.85
CA ARG A 51 13.36 -5.46 -14.21
C ARG A 51 13.95 -6.50 -15.17
N LEU A 52 13.20 -6.95 -16.19
CA LEU A 52 13.76 -7.83 -17.23
C LEU A 52 14.88 -7.14 -17.99
N PHE A 53 14.72 -5.86 -18.38
CA PHE A 53 15.79 -5.10 -19.02
C PHE A 53 16.96 -4.84 -18.08
N TYR A 54 16.68 -4.54 -16.80
CA TYR A 54 17.73 -4.43 -15.78
C TYR A 54 18.56 -5.70 -15.67
N TRP A 55 17.94 -6.88 -15.72
CA TRP A 55 18.66 -8.16 -15.69
C TRP A 55 19.60 -8.35 -16.88
N ILE A 56 19.23 -7.85 -18.07
CA ILE A 56 20.09 -7.91 -19.27
C ILE A 56 21.35 -7.07 -19.03
N GLY A 57 21.20 -5.88 -18.44
CA GLY A 57 22.33 -4.98 -18.15
C GLY A 57 23.18 -5.40 -16.94
N ALA A 58 22.55 -5.92 -15.90
CA ALA A 58 23.21 -6.41 -14.69
C ALA A 58 22.56 -7.71 -14.22
N ARG A 59 23.24 -8.83 -14.46
CA ARG A 59 22.74 -10.16 -14.11
C ARG A 59 22.62 -10.32 -12.60
N PHE A 60 21.39 -10.47 -12.15
CA PHE A 60 21.06 -10.88 -10.78
C PHE A 60 20.49 -12.30 -10.77
N GLN A 61 20.16 -12.80 -9.58
CA GLN A 61 19.75 -14.17 -9.37
C GLN A 61 18.55 -14.62 -10.19
N THR A 62 18.63 -15.85 -10.72
CA THR A 62 17.59 -16.44 -11.58
C THR A 62 16.23 -16.53 -10.90
N TYR A 63 16.17 -16.76 -9.58
CA TYR A 63 14.89 -16.79 -8.84
C TYR A 63 14.09 -15.50 -8.99
N LEU A 64 14.76 -14.35 -8.96
CA LEU A 64 14.13 -13.03 -9.07
C LEU A 64 13.74 -12.72 -10.53
N LEU A 65 14.47 -13.27 -11.50
CA LEU A 65 14.09 -13.21 -12.91
C LEU A 65 12.81 -14.02 -13.15
N VAL A 66 12.77 -15.25 -12.64
CA VAL A 66 11.57 -16.11 -12.70
C VAL A 66 10.40 -15.43 -11.98
N GLN A 67 10.64 -14.82 -10.81
CA GLN A 67 9.63 -14.00 -10.12
C GLN A 67 9.03 -12.96 -11.06
N SER A 68 9.87 -12.23 -11.80
CA SER A 68 9.43 -11.13 -12.65
C SER A 68 8.56 -11.63 -13.80
N ILE A 69 8.94 -12.76 -14.42
CA ILE A 69 8.16 -13.39 -15.49
C ILE A 69 6.81 -13.87 -14.96
N LEU A 70 6.80 -14.61 -13.84
CA LEU A 70 5.57 -15.10 -13.22
C LEU A 70 4.66 -13.94 -12.80
N MET A 71 5.24 -12.86 -12.24
CA MET A 71 4.50 -11.65 -11.89
C MET A 71 3.85 -11.01 -13.12
N ILE A 72 4.57 -10.84 -14.23
CA ILE A 72 3.98 -10.26 -15.46
C ILE A 72 2.78 -11.09 -15.92
N VAL A 73 2.92 -12.42 -15.97
CA VAL A 73 1.83 -13.32 -16.40
C VAL A 73 0.63 -13.19 -15.46
N THR A 74 0.83 -13.29 -14.15
CA THR A 74 -0.25 -13.16 -13.17
C THR A 74 -0.92 -11.79 -13.25
N GLN A 75 -0.17 -10.71 -13.38
CA GLN A 75 -0.73 -9.36 -13.43
C GLN A 75 -1.53 -9.10 -14.70
N TYR A 76 -1.13 -9.65 -15.86
CA TYR A 76 -1.98 -9.59 -17.06
C TYR A 76 -3.24 -10.41 -16.90
N GLY A 77 -3.17 -11.61 -16.32
CA GLY A 77 -4.35 -12.43 -16.02
C GLY A 77 -5.32 -11.70 -15.09
N LEU A 78 -4.79 -11.08 -14.03
CA LEU A 78 -5.57 -10.31 -13.07
C LEU A 78 -6.17 -9.04 -13.69
N LEU A 79 -5.39 -8.31 -14.49
CA LEU A 79 -5.87 -7.16 -15.24
C LEU A 79 -6.99 -7.55 -16.20
N TYR A 80 -6.85 -8.65 -16.93
CA TYR A 80 -7.86 -9.15 -17.85
C TYR A 80 -9.19 -9.40 -17.14
N VAL A 81 -9.19 -10.13 -16.01
CA VAL A 81 -10.44 -10.40 -15.28
C VAL A 81 -11.01 -9.14 -14.61
N CYS A 82 -10.16 -8.19 -14.21
CA CYS A 82 -10.62 -6.88 -13.75
C CYS A 82 -11.27 -6.07 -14.87
N VAL A 83 -10.78 -6.19 -16.10
CA VAL A 83 -11.42 -5.57 -17.27
C VAL A 83 -12.75 -6.26 -17.59
N LEU A 84 -12.78 -7.59 -17.55
CA LEU A 84 -13.94 -8.39 -17.90
C LEU A 84 -15.12 -8.23 -16.92
N TYR A 85 -14.83 -8.20 -15.61
CA TYR A 85 -15.84 -8.14 -14.55
C TYR A 85 -15.96 -6.75 -13.89
N ARG A 86 -15.61 -5.69 -14.62
CA ARG A 86 -15.71 -4.31 -14.15
C ARG A 86 -17.19 -3.90 -14.01
N PRO A 87 -17.61 -3.21 -12.92
CA PRO A 87 -18.99 -2.79 -12.75
C PRO A 87 -19.40 -1.75 -13.81
N ALA A 88 -20.68 -1.70 -14.19
CA ALA A 88 -21.16 -0.82 -15.27
C ALA A 88 -20.81 0.67 -15.06
N ASN A 89 -20.81 1.14 -13.80
CA ASN A 89 -20.50 2.52 -13.43
C ASN A 89 -19.03 2.74 -13.05
N TRP A 90 -18.10 1.86 -13.45
CA TRP A 90 -16.69 1.92 -13.04
C TRP A 90 -15.99 3.25 -13.29
N ARG A 91 -16.42 4.03 -14.31
CA ARG A 91 -15.85 5.35 -14.61
C ARG A 91 -16.27 6.45 -13.63
N ALA A 92 -17.43 6.32 -12.99
CA ALA A 92 -17.99 7.38 -12.15
C ALA A 92 -17.14 7.67 -10.90
N THR A 93 -16.38 6.67 -10.45
CA THR A 93 -15.56 6.74 -9.23
C THR A 93 -14.09 7.00 -9.51
N LEU A 94 -13.70 7.21 -10.77
CA LEU A 94 -12.30 7.33 -11.15
C LEU A 94 -11.84 8.79 -11.16
N PRO A 95 -10.68 9.11 -10.54
CA PRO A 95 -10.10 10.43 -10.66
C PRO A 95 -9.66 10.67 -12.11
N PRO A 96 -9.83 11.89 -12.64
CA PRO A 96 -9.35 12.26 -13.96
C PRO A 96 -7.82 12.25 -13.97
N ARG A 97 -7.22 11.74 -15.05
CA ARG A 97 -5.76 11.79 -15.27
C ARG A 97 -5.43 11.97 -16.75
N PRO A 98 -4.26 12.55 -17.07
CA PRO A 98 -3.85 12.77 -18.46
C PRO A 98 -3.95 11.48 -19.29
N GLY A 99 -4.68 11.55 -20.41
CA GLY A 99 -4.87 10.42 -21.32
C GLY A 99 -5.60 9.20 -20.73
N ASN A 100 -6.27 9.33 -19.57
CA ASN A 100 -6.86 8.20 -18.83
C ASN A 100 -5.85 7.07 -18.58
N PHE A 101 -4.59 7.43 -18.29
CA PHE A 101 -3.50 6.47 -18.16
C PHE A 101 -3.89 5.29 -17.25
N TRP A 102 -3.80 4.06 -17.77
CA TRP A 102 -4.16 2.83 -17.05
C TRP A 102 -5.64 2.73 -16.58
N GLN A 103 -6.53 3.56 -17.13
CA GLN A 103 -7.98 3.53 -16.94
C GLN A 103 -8.70 3.23 -18.27
N TRP A 104 -8.07 2.48 -19.17
CA TRP A 104 -8.64 2.20 -20.49
C TRP A 104 -9.78 1.18 -20.44
N ALA A 105 -10.67 1.27 -21.42
CA ALA A 105 -11.86 0.41 -21.50
C ALA A 105 -11.54 -0.98 -22.02
N SER A 106 -10.69 -1.07 -23.04
CA SER A 106 -10.29 -2.32 -23.67
C SER A 106 -9.00 -2.84 -23.05
N PHE A 107 -8.93 -4.16 -22.83
CA PHE A 107 -7.69 -4.83 -22.45
C PHE A 107 -6.57 -4.62 -23.49
N GLY A 108 -6.92 -4.53 -24.78
CA GLY A 108 -5.97 -4.32 -25.87
C GLY A 108 -5.14 -3.03 -25.70
N THR A 109 -5.75 -1.94 -25.24
CA THR A 109 -5.05 -0.66 -25.02
C THR A 109 -3.96 -0.78 -23.93
N PHE A 110 -4.15 -1.66 -22.94
CA PHE A 110 -3.11 -1.93 -21.94
C PHE A 110 -1.92 -2.66 -22.58
N LEU A 111 -2.18 -3.63 -23.47
CA LEU A 111 -1.13 -4.34 -24.21
C LEU A 111 -0.37 -3.42 -25.17
N GLU A 112 -1.07 -2.51 -25.83
CA GLU A 112 -0.44 -1.49 -26.69
C GLU A 112 0.49 -0.58 -25.89
N ALA A 113 0.02 -0.08 -24.73
CA ALA A 113 0.82 0.77 -23.87
C ALA A 113 2.09 0.06 -23.34
N THR A 114 1.98 -1.23 -22.98
CA THR A 114 3.13 -2.01 -22.52
C THR A 114 4.05 -2.43 -23.67
N ALA A 115 3.54 -2.64 -24.87
CA ALA A 115 4.36 -2.84 -26.07
C ALA A 115 5.20 -1.59 -26.37
N ILE A 116 4.59 -0.40 -26.31
CA ILE A 116 5.31 0.88 -26.45
C ILE A 116 6.40 1.00 -25.37
N LEU A 117 6.09 0.64 -24.12
CA LEU A 117 7.07 0.64 -23.04
C LEU A 117 8.26 -0.30 -23.32
N ILE A 118 7.99 -1.52 -23.81
CA ILE A 118 9.02 -2.51 -24.16
C ILE A 118 9.91 -1.99 -25.30
N VAL A 119 9.30 -1.43 -26.35
CA VAL A 119 10.04 -0.82 -27.46
C VAL A 119 10.91 0.34 -26.96
N GLY A 120 10.35 1.23 -26.12
CA GLY A 120 11.09 2.33 -25.52
C GLY A 120 12.28 1.85 -24.69
N HIS A 121 12.09 0.82 -23.86
CA HIS A 121 13.18 0.19 -23.12
C HIS A 121 14.23 -0.43 -24.04
N ALA A 122 13.82 -1.14 -25.10
CA ALA A 122 14.74 -1.75 -26.04
C ALA A 122 15.61 -0.71 -26.76
N VAL A 123 15.00 0.39 -27.23
CA VAL A 123 15.73 1.50 -27.86
C VAL A 123 16.72 2.13 -26.87
N LEU A 124 16.27 2.47 -25.67
CA LEU A 124 17.13 3.05 -24.63
C LEU A 124 18.27 2.10 -24.26
N PHE A 125 17.99 0.81 -24.13
CA PHE A 125 18.99 -0.20 -23.79
C PHE A 125 20.05 -0.32 -24.89
N LEU A 126 19.65 -0.39 -26.16
CA LEU A 126 20.59 -0.45 -27.29
C LEU A 126 21.56 0.75 -27.29
N ILE A 127 21.08 1.94 -26.93
CA ILE A 127 21.89 3.17 -26.92
C ILE A 127 22.74 3.27 -25.64
N LEU A 128 22.17 2.95 -24.47
CA LEU A 128 22.71 3.33 -23.16
C LEU A 128 23.22 2.16 -22.30
N HIS A 129 23.12 0.90 -22.73
CA HIS A 129 23.51 -0.24 -21.87
C HIS A 129 24.96 -0.21 -21.38
N LYS A 130 25.87 0.46 -22.09
CA LYS A 130 27.28 0.63 -21.67
C LYS A 130 27.48 1.70 -20.60
N VAL A 131 26.44 2.48 -20.28
CA VAL A 131 26.47 3.52 -19.26
C VAL A 131 26.01 2.92 -17.94
N ASP A 132 26.92 2.72 -16.99
CA ASP A 132 26.61 2.10 -15.70
C ASP A 132 25.49 2.83 -14.94
N LEU A 133 25.48 4.17 -15.01
CA LEU A 133 24.43 4.98 -14.39
C LEU A 133 23.04 4.61 -14.92
N TYR A 134 22.90 4.36 -16.23
CA TYR A 134 21.63 3.97 -16.82
C TYR A 134 21.15 2.63 -16.25
N VAL A 135 22.03 1.62 -16.19
CA VAL A 135 21.69 0.29 -15.64
C VAL A 135 21.34 0.39 -14.15
N GLN A 136 22.05 1.24 -13.40
CA GLN A 136 21.75 1.46 -11.98
C GLN A 136 20.39 2.13 -11.76
N VAL A 137 20.08 3.19 -12.51
CA VAL A 137 18.78 3.87 -12.46
C VAL A 137 17.67 2.90 -12.87
N LEU A 138 17.88 2.09 -13.90
CA LEU A 138 16.92 1.10 -14.36
C LEU A 138 16.56 0.11 -13.25
N GLY A 139 17.56 -0.37 -12.50
CA GLY A 139 17.34 -1.23 -11.33
C GLY A 139 16.57 -0.53 -10.21
N PHE A 140 16.90 0.72 -9.89
CA PHE A 140 16.18 1.49 -8.87
C PHE A 140 14.74 1.82 -9.27
N VAL A 141 14.47 2.11 -10.55
CA VAL A 141 13.11 2.32 -11.05
C VAL A 141 12.32 1.02 -10.95
N ALA A 142 12.88 -0.09 -11.43
CA ALA A 142 12.20 -1.39 -11.39
C ALA A 142 11.82 -1.82 -9.97
N LEU A 143 12.77 -1.75 -9.03
CA LEU A 143 12.56 -2.19 -7.65
C LEU A 143 11.84 -1.14 -6.81
N GLY A 144 12.08 0.14 -7.05
CA GLY A 144 11.42 1.26 -6.37
C GLY A 144 9.93 1.34 -6.66
N LEU A 145 9.50 1.04 -7.89
CA LEU A 145 8.07 0.95 -8.23
C LEU A 145 7.36 -0.11 -7.39
N GLU A 146 7.95 -1.30 -7.19
CA GLU A 146 7.38 -2.30 -6.29
C GLU A 146 7.41 -1.83 -4.84
N ALA A 147 8.54 -1.24 -4.43
CA ALA A 147 8.78 -0.85 -3.06
C ALA A 147 7.83 0.24 -2.53
N THR A 148 7.24 1.02 -3.45
CA THR A 148 6.32 2.12 -3.13
C THR A 148 4.85 1.71 -3.11
N LEU A 149 4.51 0.48 -3.54
CA LEU A 149 3.12 -0.01 -3.59
C LEU A 149 2.35 0.09 -2.26
N PRO A 150 2.95 -0.14 -1.07
CA PRO A 150 2.21 -0.05 0.18
C PRO A 150 2.00 1.40 0.67
N ILE A 151 2.65 2.40 0.07
CA ILE A 151 2.57 3.81 0.51
C ILE A 151 1.14 4.37 0.51
N PRO A 152 0.32 4.17 -0.55
CA PRO A 152 -1.08 4.59 -0.52
C PRO A 152 -1.85 4.01 0.67
N GLN A 153 -1.57 2.76 1.07
CA GLN A 153 -2.19 2.14 2.24
C GLN A 153 -1.75 2.83 3.54
N VAL A 154 -0.45 3.15 3.69
CA VAL A 154 0.07 3.92 4.84
C VAL A 154 -0.64 5.26 4.96
N ILE A 155 -0.80 5.97 3.84
CA ILE A 155 -1.47 7.28 3.80
C ILE A 155 -2.96 7.12 4.13
N ALA A 156 -3.64 6.12 3.56
CA ALA A 156 -5.05 5.85 3.83
C ALA A 156 -5.29 5.57 5.32
N ASN A 157 -4.48 4.70 5.93
CA ASN A 157 -4.53 4.41 7.36
C ASN A 157 -4.29 5.66 8.21
N TYR A 158 -3.30 6.48 7.83
CA TYR A 158 -2.99 7.72 8.56
C TYR A 158 -4.13 8.74 8.49
N ARG A 159 -4.78 8.88 7.34
CA ARG A 159 -5.93 9.78 7.14
C ARG A 159 -7.18 9.27 7.86
N ALA A 160 -7.43 7.97 7.81
CA ALA A 160 -8.57 7.35 8.47
C ALA A 160 -8.39 7.23 10.00
N LYS A 161 -7.13 7.27 10.49
CA LYS A 161 -6.76 6.91 11.87
C LYS A 161 -7.31 5.54 12.28
N SER A 162 -7.40 4.64 11.31
CA SER A 162 -8.04 3.34 11.41
C SER A 162 -7.52 2.44 10.30
N THR A 163 -7.44 1.16 10.58
CA THR A 163 -7.09 0.09 9.63
C THR A 163 -8.32 -0.75 9.27
N ALA A 164 -9.54 -0.28 9.57
CA ALA A 164 -10.77 -1.00 9.29
C ALA A 164 -10.98 -1.24 7.79
N GLY A 165 -10.88 -2.51 7.37
CA GLY A 165 -10.95 -2.94 5.96
C GLY A 165 -9.60 -3.41 5.39
N PHE A 166 -8.49 -3.17 6.11
CA PHE A 166 -7.20 -3.75 5.79
C PHE A 166 -7.07 -5.14 6.43
N ARG A 167 -6.77 -6.15 5.61
CA ARG A 167 -6.68 -7.55 6.07
C ARG A 167 -5.36 -7.79 6.78
N HIS A 168 -5.39 -8.05 8.09
CA HIS A 168 -4.18 -8.30 8.88
C HIS A 168 -3.36 -9.51 8.39
N SER A 169 -4.01 -10.54 7.84
CA SER A 169 -3.30 -11.69 7.26
C SER A 169 -2.45 -11.31 6.05
N VAL A 170 -2.91 -10.33 5.25
CA VAL A 170 -2.18 -9.80 4.11
C VAL A 170 -0.95 -9.02 4.60
N LEU A 171 -1.13 -8.13 5.58
CA LEU A 171 -0.02 -7.41 6.20
C LEU A 171 1.05 -8.35 6.77
N ALA A 172 0.64 -9.39 7.50
CA ALA A 172 1.57 -10.38 8.04
C ALA A 172 2.35 -11.09 6.93
N SER A 173 1.67 -11.45 5.83
CA SER A 173 2.34 -12.09 4.69
C SER A 173 3.36 -11.17 4.00
N TRP A 174 3.06 -9.88 3.89
CA TRP A 174 3.98 -8.88 3.33
C TRP A 174 5.19 -8.71 4.24
N ALA A 175 4.98 -8.42 5.52
CA ALA A 175 6.07 -8.19 6.48
C ALA A 175 7.00 -9.41 6.60
N ILE A 176 6.45 -10.63 6.64
CA ILE A 176 7.26 -11.87 6.67
C ILE A 176 8.02 -12.04 5.35
N GLY A 177 7.35 -11.87 4.21
CA GLY A 177 7.96 -12.01 2.90
C GLY A 177 9.11 -11.03 2.68
N ASP A 178 8.91 -9.75 3.04
CA ASP A 178 9.91 -8.70 2.87
C ASP A 178 11.04 -8.81 3.90
N ALA A 179 10.77 -9.34 5.11
CA ALA A 179 11.83 -9.70 6.06
C ALA A 179 12.72 -10.83 5.51
N VAL A 180 12.12 -11.92 5.04
CA VAL A 180 12.86 -13.06 4.45
C VAL A 180 13.67 -12.61 3.24
N LYS A 181 13.05 -11.84 2.34
CA LYS A 181 13.70 -11.31 1.14
C LYS A 181 14.87 -10.37 1.48
N THR A 182 14.68 -9.48 2.45
CA THR A 182 15.75 -8.59 2.92
C THR A 182 16.92 -9.38 3.50
N ILE A 183 16.66 -10.32 4.42
CA ILE A 183 17.71 -11.18 4.99
C ILE A 183 18.46 -11.92 3.87
N TYR A 184 17.72 -12.49 2.91
CA TYR A 184 18.30 -13.18 1.77
C TYR A 184 19.24 -12.28 0.95
N PHE A 185 18.84 -11.04 0.68
CA PHE A 185 19.68 -10.10 -0.08
C PHE A 185 20.99 -9.71 0.61
N PHE A 186 20.99 -9.67 1.95
CA PHE A 186 22.19 -9.34 2.73
C PHE A 186 23.09 -10.55 3.01
N VAL A 187 22.52 -11.75 3.16
CA VAL A 187 23.28 -12.98 3.45
C VAL A 187 23.86 -13.61 2.17
N THR A 188 23.13 -13.58 1.06
CA THR A 188 23.65 -14.13 -0.21
C THR A 188 24.63 -13.14 -0.85
N PRO A 189 25.85 -13.58 -1.22
CA PRO A 189 26.86 -12.71 -1.82
C PRO A 189 26.42 -12.18 -3.20
N ASN A 190 27.03 -11.06 -3.61
CA ASN A 190 26.91 -10.48 -4.96
C ASN A 190 25.50 -10.01 -5.38
N ASN A 191 24.59 -9.77 -4.43
CA ASN A 191 23.33 -9.09 -4.76
C ASN A 191 23.54 -7.60 -5.06
N PRO A 192 22.97 -7.06 -6.15
CA PRO A 192 23.06 -5.63 -6.46
C PRO A 192 22.50 -4.75 -5.35
N LEU A 193 23.06 -3.55 -5.19
CA LEU A 193 22.70 -2.60 -4.14
C LEU A 193 21.20 -2.24 -4.17
N GLN A 194 20.60 -2.18 -5.36
CA GLN A 194 19.20 -1.84 -5.57
C GLN A 194 18.28 -2.82 -4.81
N PHE A 195 18.56 -4.12 -4.85
CA PHE A 195 17.76 -5.12 -4.12
C PHE A 195 17.87 -4.94 -2.61
N LYS A 196 19.07 -4.65 -2.09
CA LYS A 196 19.30 -4.42 -0.67
C LYS A 196 18.57 -3.18 -0.17
N LEU A 197 18.72 -2.05 -0.86
CA LEU A 197 18.12 -0.77 -0.46
C LEU A 197 16.60 -0.78 -0.63
N CYS A 198 16.08 -1.26 -1.76
CA CYS A 198 14.63 -1.33 -1.97
C CYS A 198 13.99 -2.36 -1.05
N GLY A 199 14.62 -3.51 -0.80
CA GLY A 199 14.12 -4.51 0.16
C GLY A 199 14.06 -3.96 1.59
N LEU A 200 15.10 -3.24 2.03
CA LEU A 200 15.10 -2.58 3.32
C LEU A 200 14.00 -1.51 3.42
N PHE A 201 13.83 -0.71 2.36
CA PHE A 201 12.77 0.29 2.32
C PHE A 201 11.38 -0.37 2.40
N GLN A 202 11.14 -1.42 1.63
CA GLN A 202 9.90 -2.21 1.70
C GLN A 202 9.60 -2.69 3.12
N LEU A 203 10.58 -3.36 3.74
CA LEU A 203 10.44 -3.85 5.10
C LEU A 203 10.13 -2.71 6.08
N SER A 204 10.75 -1.53 5.91
CA SER A 204 10.46 -0.36 6.76
C SER A 204 9.02 0.13 6.63
N ILE A 205 8.44 0.11 5.41
CA ILE A 205 7.06 0.48 5.17
C ILE A 205 6.09 -0.54 5.78
N ASP A 206 6.42 -1.84 5.69
CA ASP A 206 5.63 -2.89 6.34
C ASP A 206 5.66 -2.80 7.86
N LEU A 207 6.82 -2.48 8.44
CA LEU A 207 6.94 -2.20 9.87
C LEU A 207 6.13 -0.96 10.27
N LEU A 208 6.09 0.06 9.43
CA LEU A 208 5.23 1.23 9.64
C LEU A 208 3.74 0.86 9.61
N LEU A 209 3.30 0.00 8.69
CA LEU A 209 1.93 -0.51 8.63
C LEU A 209 1.59 -1.36 9.87
N CYS A 210 2.51 -2.20 10.33
CA CYS A 210 2.38 -2.93 11.60
C CYS A 210 2.22 -1.96 12.78
N GLY A 211 3.05 -0.90 12.82
CA GLY A 211 2.96 0.17 13.80
C GLY A 211 1.60 0.87 13.77
N GLN A 212 1.13 1.29 12.60
CA GLN A 212 -0.20 1.90 12.43
C GLN A 212 -1.32 0.98 12.89
N THR A 213 -1.24 -0.32 12.57
CA THR A 213 -2.23 -1.31 12.98
C THR A 213 -2.29 -1.45 14.51
N PHE A 214 -1.14 -1.40 15.18
CA PHE A 214 -1.09 -1.43 16.64
C PHE A 214 -1.60 -0.13 17.28
N LEU A 215 -1.22 1.02 16.72
CA LEU A 215 -1.57 2.34 17.24
C LEU A 215 -3.07 2.62 17.10
N TYR A 216 -3.67 2.31 15.95
CA TYR A 216 -5.07 2.58 15.65
C TYR A 216 -6.03 1.47 16.07
N ARG A 217 -5.58 0.48 16.85
CA ARG A 217 -6.38 -0.71 17.18
C ARG A 217 -7.73 -0.41 17.84
N LYS A 218 -7.80 0.65 18.66
CA LYS A 218 -9.03 1.02 19.38
C LYS A 218 -10.04 1.65 18.42
N GLU A 219 -9.58 2.58 17.60
CA GLU A 219 -10.36 3.24 16.55
C GLU A 219 -10.82 2.21 15.51
N THR A 220 -9.93 1.33 15.06
CA THR A 220 -10.28 0.21 14.17
C THR A 220 -11.36 -0.68 14.77
N ALA A 221 -11.27 -1.04 16.06
CA ALA A 221 -12.29 -1.85 16.72
C ALA A 221 -13.65 -1.14 16.77
N ARG A 222 -13.66 0.16 17.06
CA ARG A 222 -14.88 0.98 17.04
C ARG A 222 -15.49 1.05 15.63
N ASP A 223 -14.68 1.32 14.62
CA ASP A 223 -15.15 1.42 13.23
C ASP A 223 -15.69 0.08 12.70
N LEU A 224 -15.10 -1.04 13.13
CA LEU A 224 -15.62 -2.38 12.81
C LEU A 224 -16.95 -2.66 13.50
N ALA A 225 -17.11 -2.25 14.77
CA ALA A 225 -18.38 -2.38 15.49
C ALA A 225 -19.49 -1.55 14.82
N GLU A 226 -19.21 -0.29 14.50
CA GLU A 226 -20.15 0.59 13.78
C GLU A 226 -20.57 -0.02 12.43
N ARG A 227 -19.63 -0.59 11.67
CA ARG A 227 -19.94 -1.30 10.41
C ARG A 227 -20.78 -2.55 10.61
N ALA A 228 -20.60 -3.27 11.72
CA ALA A 228 -21.40 -4.44 12.04
C ALA A 228 -22.84 -4.04 12.39
N GLU A 229 -23.01 -3.01 13.21
CA GLU A 229 -24.32 -2.46 13.56
C GLU A 229 -25.08 -1.96 12.32
N LEU A 230 -24.42 -1.22 11.43
CA LEU A 230 -25.01 -0.76 10.18
C LEU A 230 -25.41 -1.92 9.26
N ARG A 231 -24.61 -3.00 9.22
CA ARG A 231 -24.94 -4.20 8.43
C ARG A 231 -26.15 -4.92 8.99
N ASP A 232 -26.26 -5.02 10.31
CA ASP A 232 -27.41 -5.66 10.96
C ASP A 232 -28.68 -4.82 10.77
N GLN A 233 -28.58 -3.48 10.86
CA GLN A 233 -29.70 -2.58 10.56
C GLN A 233 -30.12 -2.62 9.08
N ALA A 234 -29.17 -2.62 8.15
CA ALA A 234 -29.45 -2.76 6.71
C ALA A 234 -29.94 -4.18 6.33
N GLY A 235 -29.55 -5.20 7.08
CA GLY A 235 -30.08 -6.56 6.98
C GLY A 235 -31.52 -6.70 7.49
N VAL A 236 -31.97 -5.76 8.34
CA VAL A 236 -33.34 -5.67 8.85
C VAL A 236 -34.21 -4.71 8.01
N ALA A 237 -33.61 -3.79 7.26
CA ALA A 237 -34.30 -2.85 6.37
C ALA A 237 -33.85 -3.01 4.91
N GLY A 238 -34.59 -3.79 4.13
CA GLY A 238 -34.36 -3.93 2.70
C GLY A 238 -34.50 -2.60 1.95
N THR A 239 -33.38 -1.97 1.60
CA THR A 239 -33.25 -1.08 0.42
C THR A 239 -31.78 -0.85 0.11
N GLU A 240 -31.32 -1.42 -1.01
CA GLU A 240 -30.04 -1.07 -1.64
C GLU A 240 -30.12 0.38 -2.17
N SER A 241 -29.83 1.39 -1.34
CA SER A 241 -29.36 2.69 -1.80
C SER A 241 -28.94 3.55 -0.61
N LEU A 242 -27.94 4.41 -0.82
CA LEU A 242 -27.46 5.50 0.06
C LEU A 242 -26.33 5.15 1.03
N LEU A 243 -25.10 5.11 0.49
CA LEU A 243 -23.95 5.63 1.24
C LEU A 243 -23.45 6.90 0.52
N PRO A 244 -23.81 8.12 0.98
CA PRO A 244 -22.98 9.27 0.68
C PRO A 244 -21.74 9.23 1.59
N ALA A 245 -20.60 9.70 1.06
CA ALA A 245 -19.39 9.90 1.84
C ALA A 245 -19.66 10.83 3.04
N ARG A 246 -19.05 10.52 4.19
CA ARG A 246 -19.16 11.31 5.43
C ARG A 246 -18.81 12.78 5.13
N PRO A 247 -19.71 13.76 5.36
CA PRO A 247 -19.37 15.16 5.20
C PRO A 247 -18.32 15.58 6.24
N ALA A 248 -17.50 16.56 5.89
CA ALA A 248 -16.50 17.12 6.79
C ALA A 248 -17.15 17.59 8.11
N PRO A 249 -16.47 17.43 9.27
CA PRO A 249 -17.01 17.86 10.55
C PRO A 249 -17.32 19.36 10.53
N SER A 250 -18.44 19.74 11.15
CA SER A 250 -18.85 21.14 11.22
C SER A 250 -17.81 21.95 12.01
N PRO A 251 -17.62 23.26 11.71
CA PRO A 251 -16.65 24.11 12.41
C PRO A 251 -16.81 24.07 13.93
N LYS A 252 -18.04 23.99 14.42
CA LYS A 252 -18.36 23.86 15.85
C LYS A 252 -17.85 22.56 16.48
N ALA A 253 -17.86 21.45 15.73
CA ALA A 253 -17.33 20.18 16.21
C ALA A 253 -15.79 20.17 16.27
N VAL A 254 -15.14 20.91 15.39
CA VAL A 254 -13.68 21.11 15.40
C VAL A 254 -13.28 22.00 16.58
N GLU A 255 -14.05 23.06 16.85
CA GLU A 255 -13.82 24.00 17.95
C GLU A 255 -14.01 23.35 19.32
N ALA A 256 -15.08 22.56 19.51
CA ALA A 256 -15.30 21.80 20.73
C ALA A 256 -14.20 20.76 20.99
N ALA A 257 -13.67 20.14 19.93
CA ALA A 257 -12.54 19.21 20.04
C ALA A 257 -11.24 19.94 20.41
N ALA A 258 -11.02 21.15 19.88
CA ALA A 258 -9.87 21.98 20.21
C ALA A 258 -9.91 22.48 21.67
N GLU A 259 -11.10 22.83 22.18
CA GLU A 259 -11.30 23.29 23.55
C GLU A 259 -11.07 22.17 24.58
N SER A 260 -11.39 20.92 24.21
CA SER A 260 -11.12 19.74 25.04
C SER A 260 -9.63 19.39 25.20
N LEU A 261 -8.77 19.93 24.32
CA LEU A 261 -7.32 19.73 24.33
C LEU A 261 -6.59 20.81 25.13
N LEU A 262 -7.29 21.85 25.60
CA LEU A 262 -6.69 22.88 26.45
C LEU A 262 -6.49 22.32 27.88
N PRO A 263 -5.30 22.51 28.49
CA PRO A 263 -5.05 22.06 29.84
C PRO A 263 -5.97 22.80 30.83
N ARG A 264 -6.61 22.04 31.73
CA ARG A 264 -7.48 22.62 32.77
C ARG A 264 -6.65 23.51 33.70
N PRO A 265 -7.19 24.67 34.12
CA PRO A 265 -6.50 25.52 35.09
C PRO A 265 -6.29 24.75 36.40
N LEU A 266 -5.08 24.90 36.95
CA LEU A 266 -4.70 24.31 38.25
C LEU A 266 -5.61 24.86 39.36
N PRO A 267 -5.99 24.01 40.34
CA PRO A 267 -6.79 24.45 41.47
C PRO A 267 -6.02 25.50 42.30
N PRO A 268 -6.71 26.49 42.89
CA PRO A 268 -6.07 27.56 43.62
C PRO A 268 -5.30 27.02 44.84
N ALA A 269 -4.02 27.38 44.93
CA ALA A 269 -3.17 27.06 46.07
C ALA A 269 -3.74 27.72 47.34
N ALA A 270 -3.87 26.92 48.40
CA ALA A 270 -4.25 27.39 49.73
C ALA A 270 -3.25 28.45 50.20
N ARG A 271 -3.72 29.70 50.34
CA ARG A 271 -2.96 30.78 50.97
C ARG A 271 -3.01 30.58 52.48
N HIS A 272 -1.83 30.37 53.05
CA HIS A 272 -1.55 30.47 54.48
C HIS A 272 -2.04 31.82 55.02
N TYR A 273 -2.76 31.77 56.15
CA TYR A 273 -3.10 32.92 56.98
C TYR A 273 -1.85 33.37 57.75
N ASP A 274 -1.43 34.61 57.51
CA ASP A 274 -0.66 35.41 58.47
C ASP A 274 -1.43 36.73 58.64
N GLU A 275 -2.25 36.82 59.69
CA GLU A 275 -2.76 38.10 60.22
C GLU A 275 -2.31 38.18 61.68
N GLU A 276 -1.13 38.77 61.88
CA GLU A 276 -0.73 39.35 63.16
C GLU A 276 -1.25 40.80 63.24
N SER A 277 -2.09 41.03 64.27
CA SER A 277 -2.12 42.20 65.15
C SER A 277 -2.01 43.62 64.57
N GLU A 278 -3.08 44.42 64.71
CA GLU A 278 -3.18 45.54 65.67
C GLU A 278 -4.45 46.37 65.38
N VAL A 279 -5.48 46.25 66.23
CA VAL A 279 -5.80 47.19 67.33
C VAL A 279 -6.53 48.46 66.86
N ASP A 280 -7.86 48.39 67.03
CA ASP A 280 -8.78 49.51 67.17
C ASP A 280 -8.55 50.19 68.54
N SER A 281 -8.20 51.48 68.55
CA SER A 281 -8.62 52.39 69.62
C SER A 281 -8.61 53.86 69.19
N ARG A 282 -9.83 54.38 69.00
CA ARG A 282 -10.38 55.67 69.47
C ARG A 282 -9.57 56.98 69.34
N TYR A 283 -10.34 57.99 68.88
CA TYR A 283 -10.18 59.46 68.90
C TYR A 283 -9.55 60.11 67.68
#